data_AF-A0A537UP58-F1
#
_entry.id   AF-A0A537UP58-F1
#
_cell.length_a   1.000
_cell.length_b   1.000
_cell.length_c   1.000
_cell.angle_alpha   90.00
_cell.angle_beta   90.00
_cell.angle_gamma   90.00
#
_symmetry.space_group_name_H-M   'P 1'
#
loop_
_entity.id
_entity.type
_entity.pdbx_description
1 polymer ?
#
loop_
_entity_poly.entity_id
_entity_poly.type
_entity_poly.pdbx_seq_one_letter_code
_entity_poly.pdbx_strand_id
1 'polypeptide(L)' 'MLDGHIAGRHWFALDRFTIADIALGSIVKRCLEFPIERPAYSELDRWQAAIDARPAFAVAIGAKPSVLTPAA' A
#
# COMPACT_ATOMS: atom_id res chain seq x y z
N MET A 1 -3.38 16.43 -0.04
CA MET A 1 -3.89 15.14 -0.56
C MET A 1 -2.72 14.18 -0.66
N LEU A 2 -2.89 12.88 -0.36
CA LEU A 2 -1.78 11.92 -0.25
C LEU A 2 -1.03 11.71 -1.59
N ASP A 3 -1.75 11.75 -2.71
CA ASP A 3 -1.19 11.65 -4.07
C ASP A 3 -0.10 12.71 -4.34
N GLY A 4 -0.40 13.98 -4.06
CA GLY A 4 0.59 15.06 -4.16
C GLY A 4 1.75 14.97 -3.15
N HIS A 5 1.57 14.25 -2.03
CA HIS A 5 2.65 14.09 -1.04
C HIS A 5 3.72 13.08 -1.50
N ILE A 6 3.31 12.04 -2.24
CA ILE A 6 4.22 11.04 -2.79
C ILE A 6 4.76 11.40 -4.17
N ALA A 7 4.23 12.46 -4.81
CA ALA A 7 4.74 12.94 -6.09
C ALA A 7 6.27 13.14 -6.08
N GLY A 8 6.94 12.51 -7.04
CA GLY A 8 8.41 12.53 -7.14
C GLY A 8 9.16 11.65 -6.12
N ARG A 9 8.45 10.82 -5.34
CA ARG A 9 9.04 9.91 -4.34
C ARG A 9 8.61 8.48 -4.59
N HIS A 10 9.51 7.53 -4.44
CA HIS A 10 9.15 6.12 -4.58
C HIS A 10 8.36 5.59 -3.35
N TRP A 11 8.72 6.10 -2.16
CA TRP A 11 8.14 5.73 -0.87
C TRP A 11 7.82 6.98 -0.03
N PHE A 12 6.95 6.85 0.97
CA PHE A 12 6.51 8.01 1.76
C PHE A 12 7.59 8.64 2.65
N ALA A 13 8.62 7.89 3.02
CA ALA A 13 9.68 8.40 3.89
C ALA A 13 11.06 7.88 3.51
N LEU A 14 12.08 8.73 3.71
CA LEU A 14 13.51 8.37 3.63
C LEU A 14 13.96 7.72 2.31
N ASP A 15 13.23 7.95 1.22
CA ASP A 15 13.47 7.36 -0.11
C ASP A 15 13.62 5.83 -0.10
N ARG A 16 12.97 5.17 0.85
CA ARG A 16 12.99 3.71 1.00
C ARG A 16 11.70 3.23 1.62
N PHE A 17 11.41 1.94 1.48
CA PHE A 17 10.24 1.35 2.11
C PHE A 17 10.36 1.42 3.64
N THR A 18 9.35 1.96 4.31
CA THR A 18 9.35 2.14 5.76
C THR A 18 8.01 1.73 6.40
N ILE A 19 7.92 1.91 7.71
CA ILE A 19 6.67 1.74 8.45
C ILE A 19 5.55 2.69 7.97
N ALA A 20 5.88 3.83 7.35
CA ALA A 20 4.88 4.72 6.77
C ALA A 20 4.09 3.99 5.65
N ASP A 21 4.80 3.30 4.76
CA ASP A 21 4.20 2.55 3.67
C ASP A 21 3.43 1.31 4.17
N ILE A 22 3.94 0.63 5.20
CA ILE A 22 3.28 -0.52 5.83
C ILE A 22 1.95 -0.08 6.47
N ALA A 23 1.96 1.03 7.22
CA ALA A 23 0.78 1.53 7.91
C ALA A 23 -0.28 2.05 6.92
N LEU A 24 0.15 2.68 5.82
CA LEU A 24 -0.76 3.23 4.82
C LEU A 24 -1.30 2.18 3.85
N GLY A 25 -0.54 1.12 3.52
CA GLY A 25 -0.85 0.17 2.46
C GLY A 25 -2.28 -0.39 2.49
N SER A 26 -2.71 -0.91 3.64
CA SER A 26 -4.05 -1.51 3.77
C SER A 26 -5.17 -0.47 3.72
N ILE A 27 -4.94 0.71 4.29
CA ILE A 27 -5.90 1.81 4.33
C ILE A 27 -6.10 2.37 2.92
N VAL A 28 -5.01 2.65 2.20
CA VAL A 28 -5.07 3.21 0.84
C VAL A 28 -5.72 2.22 -0.13
N LYS A 29 -5.36 0.93 -0.09
CA LYS A 29 -6.00 -0.10 -0.91
C LYS A 29 -7.52 -0.08 -0.76
N ARG A 30 -8.00 -0.16 0.49
CA ARG A 30 -9.43 -0.09 0.80
C ARG A 30 -10.07 1.20 0.26
N CYS A 31 -9.39 2.33 0.43
CA CYS A 31 -9.89 3.62 -0.02
C CYS A 31 -9.95 3.74 -1.55
N LEU A 32 -9.03 3.13 -2.30
CA LEU A 32 -9.06 3.10 -3.77
C LEU A 32 -10.15 2.14 -4.29
N GLU A 33 -10.45 1.07 -3.56
CA GLU A 33 -11.41 0.05 -3.96
C GLU A 33 -12.90 0.38 -3.70
N PHE A 34 -13.25 1.44 -2.94
CA PHE A 34 -14.69 1.75 -2.79
C PHE A 34 -15.34 2.05 -4.14
N PRO A 35 -16.60 1.60 -4.36
CA PRO A 35 -17.30 1.79 -5.62
C PRO A 35 -17.94 3.19 -5.71
N ILE A 36 -17.10 4.23 -5.70
CA ILE A 36 -17.51 5.63 -5.84
C ILE A 36 -16.67 6.32 -6.92
N GLU A 37 -17.23 7.34 -7.55
CA GLU A 37 -16.48 8.21 -8.45
C GLU A 37 -15.39 8.95 -7.68
N ARG A 38 -14.17 8.97 -8.23
CA ARG A 38 -13.03 9.70 -7.67
C ARG A 38 -12.15 10.26 -8.79
N PRO A 39 -11.40 11.34 -8.50
CA PRO A 39 -10.30 11.77 -9.35
C PRO A 39 -9.28 10.65 -9.55
N ALA A 40 -8.53 10.74 -10.65
CA ALA A 40 -7.35 9.90 -10.84
C ALA A 40 -6.27 10.27 -9.83
N TYR A 41 -5.68 9.26 -9.16
CA TYR A 41 -4.57 9.41 -8.23
C TYR A 41 -3.38 8.61 -8.74
N SER A 42 -2.80 9.05 -9.86
CA SER A 42 -1.80 8.28 -10.61
C SER A 42 -0.56 7.91 -9.78
N GLU A 43 -0.15 8.75 -8.83
CA GLU A 43 0.97 8.44 -7.96
C GLU A 43 0.60 7.44 -6.87
N LEU A 44 -0.62 7.53 -6.33
CA LEU A 44 -1.14 6.50 -5.42
C LEU A 44 -1.34 5.16 -6.13
N ASP A 45 -1.83 5.15 -7.37
CA ASP A 45 -2.01 3.92 -8.15
C ASP A 45 -0.65 3.25 -8.41
N ARG A 46 0.37 4.04 -8.81
CA ARG A 46 1.75 3.56 -8.98
C ARG A 46 2.30 2.98 -7.68
N TRP A 47 2.17 3.71 -6.57
CA TRP A 47 2.65 3.25 -5.28
C TRP A 47 1.88 2.02 -4.78
N GLN A 48 0.55 1.98 -4.94
CA GLN A 48 -0.28 0.85 -4.53
C GLN A 48 0.07 -0.41 -5.33
N ALA A 49 0.37 -0.30 -6.63
CA ALA A 49 0.88 -1.42 -7.42
C ALA A 49 2.21 -1.97 -6.87
N ALA A 50 3.11 -1.08 -6.41
CA ALA A 50 4.37 -1.50 -5.78
C ALA A 50 4.14 -2.17 -4.40
N ILE A 51 3.11 -1.77 -3.66
CA ILE A 51 2.68 -2.42 -2.42
C ILE A 51 2.05 -3.79 -2.70
N ASP A 52 1.15 -3.89 -3.67
CA ASP A 52 0.44 -5.12 -4.05
C ASP A 52 1.39 -6.21 -4.56
N ALA A 53 2.52 -5.84 -5.17
CA ALA A 53 3.55 -6.77 -5.60
C ALA A 53 4.27 -7.50 -4.43
N ARG A 54 4.07 -7.07 -3.18
CA ARG A 54 4.75 -7.64 -2.00
C ARG A 54 3.96 -8.85 -1.47
N PRO A 55 4.56 -10.06 -1.41
CA PRO A 55 3.86 -11.24 -0.90
C PRO A 55 3.33 -11.09 0.53
N ALA A 56 4.08 -10.42 1.41
CA ALA A 56 3.67 -10.17 2.78
C ALA A 56 2.42 -9.27 2.88
N PHE A 57 2.22 -8.39 1.89
CA PHE A 57 1.05 -7.51 1.89
C PHE A 57 -0.23 -8.29 1.60
N ALA A 58 -0.19 -9.27 0.70
CA ALA A 58 -1.31 -10.19 0.46
C ALA A 58 -1.73 -10.95 1.73
N VAL A 59 -0.77 -11.29 2.60
CA VAL A 59 -1.06 -11.86 3.92
C VAL A 59 -1.69 -10.82 4.85
N ALA A 60 -1.13 -9.62 4.91
CA ALA A 60 -1.60 -8.54 5.78
C ALA A 60 -3.06 -8.12 5.51
N ILE A 61 -3.52 -8.20 4.25
CA ILE A 61 -4.91 -7.90 3.87
C ILE A 61 -5.82 -9.13 3.85
N GLY A 62 -5.33 -10.30 4.26
CA GLY A 62 -6.11 -11.54 4.29
C GLY A 62 -6.36 -12.20 2.93
N ALA A 63 -5.70 -11.74 1.85
CA ALA A 63 -5.82 -12.34 0.52
C ALA A 63 -5.06 -13.67 0.38
N LYS A 64 -4.06 -13.92 1.24
CA LYS A 64 -3.31 -15.19 1.31
C LYS A 64 -3.07 -15.58 2.78
N PRO A 65 -3.04 -16.88 3.11
CA PRO A 65 -2.64 -17.32 4.44
C PRO A 65 -1.15 -17.04 4.69
N SER A 66 -0.79 -16.80 5.96
CA SER A 66 0.61 -16.73 6.36
C SER A 66 1.26 -18.11 6.25
N VAL A 67 2.49 -18.16 5.75
CA VAL A 67 3.35 -19.36 5.75
C VAL A 67 4.33 -19.38 6.92
N LEU A 68 4.36 -18.31 7.73
CA LEU A 68 5.21 -18.25 8.91
C LEU A 68 4.67 -19.16 10.00
N THR A 69 5.54 -19.96 10.60
CA THR A 69 5.21 -20.73 11.79
C THR A 69 4.83 -19.76 12.92
N PRO A 70 3.74 -20.02 13.68
CA PRO A 70 3.42 -19.25 14.86
C PRO A 70 4.61 -19.25 15.82
N ALA A 71 4.89 -18.11 16.46
CA ALA A 71 5.83 -18.09 17.58
C ALA A 71 5.26 -19.00 18.69
N ALA A 72 6.10 -19.90 19.19
CA ALA A 72 5.79 -20.85 20.27
C ALA A 72 5.54 -20.14 21.60
#